data_AF-A0A7G6X6C0-F1
#
_entry.id   AF-A0A7G6X6C0-F1
#
_cell.length_a   1.000
_cell.length_b   1.000
_cell.length_c   1.000
_cell.angle_alpha   90.00
_cell.angle_beta   90.00
_cell.angle_gamma   90.00
#
_symmetry.space_group_name_H-M   'P 1'
#
loop_
_entity.id
_entity.type
_entity.pdbx_description
1 polymer ?
#
loop_
_entity_poly.entity_id
_entity_poly.type
_entity_poly.pdbx_seq_one_letter_code
_entity_poly.pdbx_strand_id
1 'polypeptide(L)'
;MTSGVPTPAQRAVRWLLSLLMGVSLFACSSKESPNPDPRAYAGADSEVTLEKALGDHGLKVPEEAAEVHFGAFSGREYSFQLSFDVACSSVQGFLTASGFTAPLRPGVVPSLVYSAGLSRGWDVERFGGPRGIEEDVRGVLHRSVLAVDLATPNCRVFVASFK
;
A
#
# COMPACT_ATOMS: atom_id res chain seq x y z
N MET A 1 47.80 8.02 -66.31
CA MET A 1 47.11 6.72 -66.44
C MET A 1 45.77 6.81 -65.72
N THR A 2 44.72 6.45 -66.45
CA THR A 2 43.31 6.18 -66.05
C THR A 2 42.48 7.28 -65.38
N SER A 3 41.72 7.96 -66.24
CA SER A 3 40.46 8.66 -65.97
C SER A 3 39.37 7.73 -65.40
N GLY A 4 38.45 8.29 -64.61
CA GLY A 4 37.19 7.64 -64.23
C GLY A 4 36.09 8.69 -64.04
N VAL A 5 35.40 9.03 -65.13
CA VAL A 5 34.20 9.87 -65.15
C VAL A 5 33.01 9.03 -64.66
N PRO A 6 32.19 9.51 -63.71
CA PRO A 6 30.96 8.82 -63.31
C PRO A 6 29.82 9.11 -64.32
N THR A 7 29.21 8.03 -64.82
CA THR A 7 28.07 8.06 -65.74
C THR A 7 26.74 8.35 -65.02
N PRO A 8 25.78 9.00 -65.69
CA PRO A 8 24.48 9.37 -65.13
C PRO A 8 23.45 8.29 -65.48
N ALA A 9 23.22 7.32 -64.60
CA ALA A 9 22.09 6.41 -64.75
C ALA A 9 21.65 5.86 -63.39
N GLN A 10 20.34 6.03 -63.11
CA GLN A 10 19.54 5.29 -62.12
C GLN A 10 19.82 5.69 -60.65
N ARG A 11 19.30 6.78 -60.08
CA ARG A 11 17.89 7.19 -59.84
C ARG A 11 16.88 6.03 -59.74
N ALA A 12 16.19 6.00 -58.60
CA ALA A 12 15.34 4.94 -58.04
C ALA A 12 16.20 3.81 -57.44
N VAL A 13 16.24 3.61 -56.12
CA VAL A 13 15.09 3.22 -55.31
C VAL A 13 15.23 3.85 -53.92
N ARG A 14 14.45 4.90 -53.69
CA ARG A 14 14.09 5.40 -52.37
C ARG A 14 12.87 4.56 -51.96
N TRP A 15 12.78 4.22 -50.67
CA TRP A 15 11.67 3.51 -50.01
C TRP A 15 11.69 1.98 -50.11
N LEU A 16 12.27 1.31 -49.09
CA LEU A 16 11.81 0.00 -48.55
C LEU A 16 12.79 -0.51 -47.46
N LEU A 17 12.95 0.22 -46.35
CA LEU A 17 13.58 -0.30 -45.13
C LEU A 17 13.11 0.52 -43.92
N SER A 18 11.83 0.41 -43.64
CA SER A 18 11.21 0.94 -42.41
C SER A 18 10.08 0.00 -42.02
N LEU A 19 10.43 -1.23 -41.66
CA LEU A 19 9.49 -2.25 -41.22
C LEU A 19 10.24 -3.30 -40.40
N LEU A 20 10.66 -2.93 -39.19
CA LEU A 20 11.08 -3.84 -38.12
C LEU A 20 11.21 -3.04 -36.80
N MET A 21 10.15 -2.31 -36.45
CA MET A 21 9.88 -1.90 -35.07
C MET A 21 8.39 -2.02 -34.85
N GLY A 22 7.98 -2.75 -33.81
CA GLY A 22 6.59 -2.76 -33.35
C GLY A 22 5.94 -4.13 -33.30
N VAL A 23 6.52 -5.06 -32.54
CA VAL A 23 5.84 -6.25 -32.04
C VAL A 23 6.44 -6.53 -30.66
N SER A 24 5.77 -6.62 -29.51
CA SER A 24 4.41 -6.33 -29.10
C SER A 24 4.50 -6.31 -27.58
N LEU A 25 4.58 -5.13 -26.96
CA LEU A 25 4.23 -5.01 -25.54
C LEU A 25 2.71 -4.94 -25.49
N PHE A 26 2.05 -6.10 -25.57
CA PHE A 26 0.71 -6.26 -25.02
C PHE A 26 0.84 -6.07 -23.51
N ALA A 27 0.89 -4.80 -23.08
CA ALA A 27 0.54 -4.44 -21.74
C ALA A 27 -0.90 -4.89 -21.56
N CYS A 28 -1.10 -6.01 -20.84
CA CYS A 28 -2.36 -6.35 -20.22
C CYS A 28 -2.72 -5.21 -19.27
N SER A 29 -3.32 -4.15 -19.80
CA SER A 29 -3.94 -3.10 -19.01
C SER A 29 -5.32 -3.62 -18.64
N SER A 30 -5.34 -4.58 -17.72
CA SER A 30 -6.50 -4.79 -16.87
C SER A 30 -6.73 -3.46 -16.18
N LYS A 31 -7.70 -2.66 -16.65
CA LYS A 31 -8.14 -1.47 -15.93
C LYS A 31 -8.80 -1.97 -14.65
N GLU A 32 -7.99 -2.22 -13.64
CA GLU A 32 -8.48 -2.37 -12.29
C GLU A 32 -9.23 -1.08 -11.97
N SER A 33 -10.53 -1.20 -11.71
CA SER A 33 -11.33 -0.03 -11.40
C SER A 33 -10.75 0.56 -10.12
N PRO A 34 -10.39 1.86 -10.09
CA PRO A 34 -9.94 2.48 -8.85
C PRO A 34 -11.05 2.36 -7.81
N ASN A 35 -10.67 2.09 -6.56
CA ASN A 35 -11.61 2.15 -5.45
C ASN A 35 -12.20 3.58 -5.37
N PRO A 36 -13.53 3.73 -5.32
CA PRO A 36 -14.18 5.04 -5.32
C PRO A 36 -13.96 5.83 -4.02
N ASP A 37 -13.54 5.16 -2.93
CA ASP A 37 -13.20 5.82 -1.67
C ASP A 37 -11.83 6.51 -1.80
N PRO A 38 -11.74 7.84 -1.63
CA PRO A 38 -10.47 8.57 -1.75
C PRO A 38 -9.45 8.21 -0.65
N ARG A 39 -9.89 7.52 0.41
CA ARG A 39 -9.01 7.00 1.48
C ARG A 39 -8.33 5.70 1.06
N ALA A 40 -8.82 5.03 0.03
CA ALA A 40 -8.25 3.77 -0.42
C ALA A 40 -6.88 3.98 -1.08
N TYR A 41 -5.92 3.12 -0.75
CA TYR A 41 -4.65 3.05 -1.48
C TYR A 41 -4.88 2.56 -2.91
N ALA A 42 -4.00 2.99 -3.82
CA ALA A 42 -3.98 2.43 -5.16
C ALA A 42 -3.84 0.90 -5.12
N GLY A 43 -4.65 0.23 -5.95
CA GLY A 43 -4.75 -1.24 -6.04
C GLY A 43 -5.57 -1.90 -4.93
N ALA A 44 -6.15 -1.14 -3.99
CA ALA A 44 -7.13 -1.70 -3.07
C ALA A 44 -8.38 -2.17 -3.83
N ASP A 45 -8.99 -3.26 -3.36
CA ASP A 45 -10.21 -3.81 -3.94
C ASP A 45 -11.31 -2.76 -4.01
N SER A 46 -11.81 -2.47 -5.20
CA SER A 46 -12.81 -1.43 -5.45
C SER A 46 -14.19 -1.73 -4.89
N GLU A 47 -14.49 -2.99 -4.58
CA GLU A 47 -15.79 -3.40 -4.04
C GLU A 47 -15.83 -3.36 -2.50
N VAL A 48 -14.68 -3.16 -1.86
CA VAL A 48 -14.57 -3.12 -0.39
C VAL A 48 -14.49 -1.67 0.09
N THR A 49 -15.50 -1.27 0.87
CA THR A 49 -15.51 0.02 1.57
C THR A 49 -14.69 -0.06 2.86
N LEU A 50 -14.27 1.10 3.37
CA LEU A 50 -13.61 1.18 4.67
C LEU A 50 -14.47 0.56 5.78
N GLU A 51 -15.76 0.90 5.83
CA GLU A 51 -16.66 0.47 6.90
C GLU A 51 -16.84 -1.06 6.91
N LYS A 52 -16.94 -1.66 5.71
CA LYS A 52 -16.98 -3.12 5.56
C LYS A 52 -15.67 -3.74 6.07
N ALA A 53 -14.52 -3.22 5.64
CA ALA A 53 -13.23 -3.76 6.05
C ALA A 53 -12.99 -3.62 7.57
N LEU A 54 -13.32 -2.46 8.15
CA LEU A 54 -13.26 -2.26 9.60
C LEU A 54 -14.14 -3.28 10.35
N GLY A 55 -15.36 -3.50 9.89
CA GLY A 55 -16.28 -4.49 10.45
C GLY A 55 -15.74 -5.91 10.37
N ASP A 56 -15.23 -6.31 9.20
CA ASP A 56 -14.73 -7.67 8.97
C ASP A 56 -13.49 -8.02 9.82
N HIS A 57 -12.67 -7.00 10.13
CA HIS A 57 -11.44 -7.10 10.93
C HIS A 57 -11.64 -6.72 12.41
N GLY A 58 -12.87 -6.37 12.81
CA GLY A 58 -13.21 -6.02 14.19
C GLY A 58 -12.49 -4.78 14.70
N LEU A 59 -12.23 -3.80 13.83
CA LEU A 59 -11.51 -2.57 14.13
C LEU A 59 -12.50 -1.42 14.31
N LYS A 60 -12.24 -0.55 15.29
CA LYS A 60 -13.07 0.62 15.59
C LYS A 60 -12.21 1.88 15.61
N VAL A 61 -12.10 2.53 14.45
CA VAL A 61 -11.36 3.78 14.31
C VAL A 61 -12.08 4.90 15.08
N PRO A 62 -11.37 5.71 15.89
CA PRO A 62 -11.97 6.85 16.59
C PRO A 62 -12.59 7.86 15.61
N GLU A 63 -13.69 8.51 16.01
CA GLU A 63 -14.39 9.49 15.16
C GLU A 63 -13.51 10.71 14.83
N GLU A 64 -12.59 11.06 15.73
CA GLU A 64 -11.65 12.16 15.56
C GLU A 64 -10.43 11.83 14.69
N ALA A 65 -10.36 10.63 14.12
CA ALA A 65 -9.23 10.20 13.30
C ALA A 65 -9.10 11.04 12.02
N ALA A 66 -7.87 11.44 11.70
CA ALA A 66 -7.51 12.19 10.49
C ALA A 66 -6.58 11.35 9.60
N GLU A 67 -6.32 11.82 8.37
CA GLU A 67 -5.39 11.16 7.42
C GLU A 67 -5.64 9.64 7.29
N VAL A 68 -6.93 9.27 7.26
CA VAL A 68 -7.34 7.87 7.22
C VAL A 68 -7.07 7.33 5.83
N HIS A 69 -6.24 6.29 5.75
CA HIS A 69 -5.98 5.57 4.51
C HIS A 69 -6.08 4.07 4.72
N PHE A 70 -6.63 3.35 3.76
CA PHE A 70 -6.80 1.90 3.88
C PHE A 70 -6.52 1.14 2.59
N GLY A 71 -6.24 -0.16 2.71
CA GLY A 71 -6.20 -1.07 1.59
C GLY A 71 -6.77 -2.42 2.02
N ALA A 72 -7.73 -2.93 1.25
CA ALA A 72 -8.33 -4.24 1.44
C ALA A 72 -8.10 -5.09 0.18
N PHE A 73 -7.77 -6.37 0.35
CA PHE A 73 -7.41 -7.27 -0.76
C PHE A 73 -8.08 -8.63 -0.56
N SER A 74 -9.13 -8.91 -1.34
CA SER A 74 -9.99 -10.10 -1.23
C SER A 74 -9.45 -11.35 -1.95
N GLY A 75 -8.13 -11.49 -2.04
CA GLY A 75 -7.46 -12.60 -2.74
C GLY A 75 -7.54 -13.95 -2.00
N ARG A 76 -6.47 -14.74 -2.05
CA ARG A 76 -6.41 -16.03 -1.33
C ARG A 76 -6.49 -15.89 0.19
N GLU A 77 -5.99 -14.78 0.72
CA GLU A 77 -6.11 -14.39 2.12
C GLU A 77 -6.63 -12.96 2.15
N TYR A 78 -7.66 -12.70 2.96
CA TYR A 78 -8.23 -11.37 3.04
C TYR A 78 -7.34 -10.51 3.93
N SER A 79 -6.59 -9.59 3.31
CA SER A 79 -5.69 -8.69 4.03
C SER A 79 -6.23 -7.27 4.08
N PHE A 80 -6.04 -6.64 5.24
CA PHE A 80 -6.44 -5.26 5.49
C PHE A 80 -5.30 -4.48 6.11
N GLN A 81 -5.07 -3.29 5.56
CA GLN A 81 -4.03 -2.36 5.96
C GLN A 81 -4.69 -1.02 6.20
N LEU A 82 -4.35 -0.35 7.29
CA LEU A 82 -4.97 0.90 7.69
C LEU A 82 -3.91 1.80 8.32
N SER A 83 -3.97 3.09 8.00
CA SER A 83 -3.25 4.12 8.73
C SER A 83 -4.17 5.29 9.05
N PHE A 84 -3.97 5.93 10.19
CA PHE A 84 -4.67 7.16 10.56
C PHE A 84 -3.91 7.92 11.62
N ASP A 85 -4.18 9.21 11.73
CA ASP A 85 -3.66 10.11 12.75
C ASP A 85 -4.71 10.31 13.85
N VAL A 86 -4.26 10.32 15.09
CA VAL A 86 -5.13 10.52 16.27
C VAL A 86 -4.33 11.15 17.40
N ALA A 87 -5.00 11.74 18.39
CA ALA A 87 -4.33 12.11 19.64
C ALA A 87 -3.69 10.87 20.28
N CYS A 88 -2.43 10.98 20.71
CA CYS A 88 -1.71 9.85 21.33
C CYS A 88 -2.44 9.27 22.55
N SER A 89 -3.22 10.08 23.26
CA SER A 89 -4.08 9.63 24.37
C SER A 89 -5.24 8.72 23.93
N SER A 90 -5.72 8.86 22.69
CA SER A 90 -6.84 8.06 22.15
C SER A 90 -6.39 6.67 21.67
N VAL A 91 -5.08 6.43 21.48
CA VAL A 91 -4.55 5.15 20.97
C VAL A 91 -4.97 3.97 21.85
N GLN A 92 -4.94 4.13 23.18
CA GLN A 92 -5.39 3.09 24.10
C GLN A 92 -6.89 2.79 23.95
N GLY A 93 -7.71 3.84 23.75
CA GLY A 93 -9.14 3.70 23.50
C GLY A 93 -9.43 2.92 22.22
N PHE A 94 -8.70 3.23 21.14
CA PHE A 94 -8.75 2.48 19.87
C PHE A 94 -8.46 0.97 20.07
N LEU A 95 -7.38 0.65 20.80
CA LEU A 95 -6.98 -0.74 21.04
C LEU A 95 -8.06 -1.51 21.80
N THR A 96 -8.56 -0.94 22.91
CA THR A 96 -9.62 -1.55 23.71
C THR A 96 -10.91 -1.72 22.91
N ALA A 97 -11.31 -0.69 22.15
CA ALA A 97 -12.52 -0.75 21.32
C ALA A 97 -12.42 -1.81 20.19
N SER A 98 -11.21 -2.07 19.71
CA SER A 98 -10.89 -3.07 18.68
C SER A 98 -10.55 -4.47 19.24
N GLY A 99 -10.71 -4.66 20.55
CA GLY A 99 -10.57 -5.95 21.24
C GLY A 99 -9.13 -6.39 21.51
N PHE A 100 -8.13 -5.51 21.37
CA PHE A 100 -6.75 -5.84 21.76
C PHE A 100 -6.66 -5.97 23.28
N THR A 101 -6.06 -7.07 23.74
CA THR A 101 -5.99 -7.41 25.18
C THR A 101 -4.64 -7.08 25.80
N ALA A 102 -3.58 -6.97 24.99
CA ALA A 102 -2.26 -6.58 25.45
C ALA A 102 -1.97 -5.10 25.13
N PRO A 103 -1.09 -4.45 25.91
CA PRO A 103 -0.67 -3.08 25.66
C PRO A 103 0.33 -2.99 24.51
N LEU A 104 0.51 -1.78 23.96
CA LEU A 104 1.63 -1.51 23.06
C LEU A 104 2.96 -1.59 23.80
N ARG A 105 3.95 -2.23 23.17
CA ARG A 105 5.30 -2.38 23.70
C ARG A 105 6.23 -1.34 23.08
N PRO A 106 6.96 -0.53 23.89
CA PRO A 106 7.93 0.43 23.38
C PRO A 106 9.05 -0.23 22.58
N GLY A 107 9.50 0.42 21.51
CA GLY A 107 10.62 -0.05 20.68
C GLY A 107 10.28 -1.26 19.78
N VAL A 108 9.01 -1.68 19.72
CA VAL A 108 8.58 -2.82 18.92
C VAL A 108 7.96 -2.33 17.62
N VAL A 109 8.50 -2.82 16.50
CA VAL A 109 7.89 -2.70 15.16
C VAL A 109 7.34 -4.07 14.77
N PRO A 110 6.01 -4.26 14.74
CA PRO A 110 5.40 -5.52 14.34
C PRO A 110 5.75 -5.92 12.91
N SER A 111 5.94 -7.22 12.68
CA SER A 111 6.31 -7.82 11.40
C SER A 111 5.24 -7.60 10.31
N LEU A 112 3.95 -7.70 10.66
CA LEU A 112 2.87 -7.48 9.71
C LEU A 112 2.76 -6.00 9.30
N VAL A 113 2.86 -5.07 10.25
CA VAL A 113 2.93 -3.63 9.95
C VAL A 113 4.16 -3.31 9.12
N TYR A 114 5.32 -3.87 9.45
CA TYR A 114 6.55 -3.66 8.68
C TYR A 114 6.36 -4.08 7.21
N SER A 115 5.83 -5.29 7.00
CA SER A 115 5.58 -5.84 5.66
C SER A 115 4.55 -5.02 4.87
N ALA A 116 3.47 -4.58 5.53
CA ALA A 116 2.51 -3.66 4.93
C ALA A 116 3.15 -2.31 4.59
N GLY A 117 4.00 -1.80 5.48
CA GLY A 117 4.72 -0.54 5.31
C GLY A 117 5.65 -0.53 4.10
N LEU A 118 6.33 -1.65 3.79
CA LEU A 118 7.13 -1.81 2.57
C LEU A 118 6.29 -1.66 1.29
N SER A 119 5.04 -2.13 1.34
CA SER A 119 4.12 -2.05 0.19
C SER A 119 3.45 -0.69 0.04
N ARG A 120 3.30 0.05 1.15
CA ARG A 120 2.57 1.33 1.20
C ARG A 120 3.45 2.57 1.34
N GLY A 121 4.75 2.40 1.52
CA GLY A 121 5.66 3.51 1.76
C GLY A 121 5.43 4.19 3.11
N TRP A 122 5.07 3.42 4.15
CA TRP A 122 4.81 3.98 5.48
C TRP A 122 6.06 4.46 6.21
N ASP A 123 7.28 4.11 5.74
CA ASP A 123 8.55 4.56 6.33
C ASP A 123 8.58 4.42 7.88
N VAL A 124 8.01 3.32 8.41
CA VAL A 124 7.74 3.15 9.85
C VAL A 124 8.99 3.24 10.73
N GLU A 125 10.16 2.96 10.17
CA GLU A 125 11.46 3.04 10.84
C GLU A 125 11.95 4.48 11.06
N ARG A 126 11.40 5.46 10.32
CA ARG A 126 11.83 6.87 10.40
C ARG A 126 11.18 7.63 11.55
N PHE A 127 10.10 7.10 12.11
CA PHE A 127 9.38 7.78 13.19
C PHE A 127 10.01 7.52 14.56
N GLY A 128 9.90 8.53 15.43
CA GLY A 128 10.27 8.41 16.84
C GLY A 128 9.22 7.68 17.66
N GLY A 129 9.65 7.09 18.78
CA GLY A 129 8.75 6.51 19.79
C GLY A 129 7.84 5.36 19.30
N PRO A 130 8.33 4.39 18.49
CA PRO A 130 7.48 3.29 18.03
C PRO A 130 7.00 2.46 19.21
N ARG A 131 5.70 2.19 19.25
CA ARG A 131 5.07 1.30 20.25
C ARG A 131 4.17 0.32 19.51
N GLY A 132 4.45 -0.97 19.64
CA GLY A 132 3.84 -2.01 18.80
C GLY A 132 3.26 -3.18 19.56
N ILE A 133 2.28 -3.83 18.95
CA ILE A 133 1.67 -5.09 19.40
C ILE A 133 1.40 -6.00 18.21
N GLU A 134 1.53 -7.30 18.45
CA GLU A 134 1.07 -8.36 17.56
C GLU A 134 0.11 -9.25 18.33
N GLU A 135 -1.01 -9.56 17.70
CA GLU A 135 -1.98 -10.52 18.20
C GLU A 135 -1.79 -11.84 17.46
N ASP A 136 -1.27 -12.80 18.21
CA ASP A 136 -1.14 -14.20 17.81
C ASP A 136 -2.30 -15.01 18.41
N VAL A 137 -2.98 -15.78 17.57
CA VAL A 137 -3.96 -16.77 18.02
C VAL A 137 -3.46 -18.15 17.62
N ARG A 138 -2.98 -18.92 18.60
CA ARG A 138 -2.52 -20.32 18.43
C ARG A 138 -1.36 -20.50 17.43
N GLY A 139 -0.43 -19.55 17.42
CA GLY A 139 0.74 -19.54 16.53
C GLY A 139 0.49 -18.88 15.17
N VAL A 140 -0.69 -18.26 14.98
CA VAL A 140 -1.04 -17.55 13.76
C VAL A 140 -1.18 -16.06 14.05
N LEU A 141 -0.36 -15.25 13.39
CA LEU A 141 -0.43 -13.79 13.48
C LEU A 141 -1.65 -13.29 12.70
N HIS A 142 -2.63 -12.72 13.42
CA HIS A 142 -3.86 -12.23 12.80
C HIS A 142 -3.83 -10.73 12.58
N ARG A 143 -3.32 -9.98 13.56
CA ARG A 143 -3.39 -8.51 13.59
C ARG A 143 -2.15 -7.94 14.23
N SER A 144 -1.76 -6.76 13.78
CA SER A 144 -0.72 -5.98 14.43
C SER A 144 -1.06 -4.50 14.39
N VAL A 145 -0.58 -3.79 15.40
CA VAL A 145 -0.72 -2.33 15.49
C VAL A 145 0.62 -1.74 15.86
N LEU A 146 0.97 -0.65 15.17
CA LEU A 146 2.08 0.22 15.52
C LEU A 146 1.54 1.62 15.72
N ALA A 147 1.88 2.26 16.84
CA ALA A 147 1.70 3.69 17.04
C ALA A 147 3.07 4.37 17.09
N VAL A 148 3.22 5.45 16.32
CA VAL A 148 4.43 6.27 16.28
C VAL A 148 4.10 7.73 16.59
N ASP A 149 5.07 8.44 17.15
CA ASP A 149 4.90 9.86 17.43
C ASP A 149 5.11 10.67 16.15
N LEU A 150 4.20 11.61 15.86
CA LEU A 150 4.37 12.60 14.79
C LEU A 150 4.92 13.90 15.39
N ALA A 151 4.01 14.76 15.85
CA ALA A 151 4.28 15.96 16.62
C ALA A 151 3.28 15.99 17.79
N THR A 152 3.76 16.19 19.01
CA THR A 152 2.92 16.21 20.21
C THR A 152 1.76 17.18 20.01
N PRO A 153 0.48 16.77 20.18
CA PRO A 153 -0.01 15.57 20.89
C PRO A 153 -0.45 14.40 19.99
N ASN A 154 -0.03 14.35 18.72
CA ASN A 154 -0.57 13.43 17.72
C ASN A 154 0.34 12.24 17.45
N CYS A 155 -0.30 11.09 17.23
CA CYS A 155 0.29 9.82 16.88
C CYS A 155 -0.26 9.35 15.54
N ARG A 156 0.58 8.70 14.74
CA ARG A 156 0.12 7.90 13.60
C ARG A 156 0.00 6.46 14.01
N VAL A 157 -1.15 5.87 13.73
CA VAL A 157 -1.44 4.45 13.96
C VAL A 157 -1.40 3.73 12.63
N PHE A 158 -0.70 2.61 12.59
CA PHE A 158 -0.68 1.68 11.48
C PHE A 158 -1.22 0.34 11.94
N VAL A 159 -2.04 -0.29 11.11
CA VAL A 159 -2.65 -1.59 11.37
C VAL A 159 -2.46 -2.47 10.15
N ALA A 160 -2.09 -3.73 10.38
CA ALA A 160 -2.10 -4.77 9.37
C ALA A 160 -2.80 -6.02 9.94
N SER A 161 -3.71 -6.59 9.16
CA SER A 161 -4.53 -7.73 9.58
C SER A 161 -4.81 -8.70 8.43
N PHE A 162 -4.95 -9.98 8.77
CA PHE A 162 -5.32 -11.08 7.88
C PHE A 162 -6.49 -11.88 8.45
N LYS A 163 -7.30 -12.45 7.56
CA LYS A 163 -8.43 -13.32 7.89
C LYS A 163 -8.55 -14.48 6.91
#